data_AF-A0A1F6ZS17-F1
#
_entry.id   AF-A0A1F6ZS17-F1
#
_cell.length_a   1.000
_cell.length_b   1.000
_cell.length_c   1.000
_cell.angle_alpha   90.00
_cell.angle_beta   90.00
_cell.angle_gamma   90.00
#
_symmetry.space_group_name_H-M   'P 1'
#
loop_
_entity.id
_entity.type
_entity.pdbx_description
1 polymer ?
#
loop_
_entity_poly.entity_id
_entity_poly.type
_entity_poly.pdbx_seq_one_letter_code
_entity_poly.pdbx_strand_id
1 'polypeptide(L)'
;MRVAFYNQMFALNGRSLRKSLAGHWRVHRRKDPQKMYEVARLKNTCDIIDSSNPDIVGLCEVLEGQEKILADLLARRGYNCFFGQGHQTKGNRLHLGVMLASKFELERVDSQTFPVKNKMGGGGGFVHCKATDMDLDVLGVHLSNGKNPKKRGDLCSADGIFKRLC
;
A
#
# COMPACT_ATOMS: atom_id res chain seq x y z
N MET A 1 18.82 0.69 -8.77
CA MET A 1 17.59 0.31 -8.05
C MET A 1 16.68 1.53 -7.94
N ARG A 2 15.54 1.50 -8.62
CA ARG A 2 14.48 2.51 -8.56
C ARG A 2 13.37 2.01 -7.65
N VAL A 3 12.91 2.86 -6.75
CA VAL A 3 11.84 2.49 -5.82
C VAL A 3 10.79 3.56 -5.86
N ALA A 4 9.53 3.13 -5.96
CA ALA A 4 8.39 4.04 -5.95
C ALA A 4 7.32 3.58 -4.97
N PHE A 5 6.80 4.51 -4.18
CA PHE A 5 5.66 4.29 -3.29
C PHE A 5 4.49 5.11 -3.77
N TYR A 6 3.31 4.49 -3.81
CA TYR A 6 2.07 5.15 -4.19
C TYR A 6 0.98 4.83 -3.18
N ASN A 7 0.26 5.85 -2.75
CA ASN A 7 -1.07 5.63 -2.19
C ASN A 7 -2.04 5.36 -3.35
N GLN A 8 -2.52 4.12 -3.46
CA GLN A 8 -3.41 3.70 -4.54
C GLN A 8 -4.82 4.28 -4.38
N MET A 9 -5.18 4.70 -3.16
CA MET A 9 -6.54 5.09 -2.78
C MET A 9 -7.58 4.13 -3.32
N PHE A 10 -7.45 2.82 -3.04
CA PHE A 10 -8.40 1.77 -3.45
C PHE A 10 -8.58 1.66 -4.98
N ALA A 11 -7.60 2.15 -5.75
CA ALA A 11 -7.62 2.27 -7.20
C ALA A 11 -8.68 3.23 -7.75
N LEU A 12 -9.00 4.29 -7.02
CA LEU A 12 -9.95 5.30 -7.49
C LEU A 12 -9.45 6.07 -8.71
N ASN A 13 -10.39 6.61 -9.48
CA ASN A 13 -10.07 7.42 -10.65
C ASN A 13 -9.55 8.81 -10.23
N GLY A 14 -8.23 8.96 -10.16
CA GLY A 14 -7.55 10.23 -9.86
C GLY A 14 -7.68 11.32 -10.93
N ARG A 15 -8.13 11.00 -12.16
CA ARG A 15 -8.29 12.00 -13.24
C ARG A 15 -9.54 12.87 -13.09
N SER A 16 -10.43 12.53 -12.16
CA SER A 16 -11.65 13.30 -11.91
C SER A 16 -11.89 13.43 -10.42
N LEU A 17 -11.76 14.65 -9.90
CA LEU A 17 -12.01 14.97 -8.50
C LEU A 17 -13.38 14.48 -8.03
N ARG A 18 -14.43 14.67 -8.83
CA ARG A 18 -15.79 14.19 -8.52
C ARG A 18 -15.85 12.67 -8.39
N LYS A 19 -15.21 11.92 -9.29
CA LYS A 19 -15.18 10.44 -9.23
C LYS A 19 -14.35 9.95 -8.05
N SER A 20 -13.23 10.61 -7.75
CA SER A 20 -12.40 10.31 -6.60
C SER A 20 -13.16 10.54 -5.28
N LEU A 21 -13.82 11.70 -5.11
CA LEU A 21 -14.64 11.99 -3.94
C LEU A 21 -15.81 11.01 -3.77
N ALA A 22 -16.53 10.70 -4.86
CA ALA A 22 -17.63 9.75 -4.83
C ALA A 22 -17.14 8.34 -4.44
N GLY A 23 -16.00 7.91 -4.97
CA GLY A 23 -15.38 6.64 -4.61
C GLY A 23 -14.93 6.59 -3.16
N HIS A 24 -14.25 7.64 -2.68
CA HIS A 24 -13.80 7.74 -1.31
C HIS A 24 -14.98 7.70 -0.32
N TRP A 25 -16.06 8.41 -0.63
CA TRP A 25 -17.29 8.35 0.16
C TRP A 25 -17.89 6.93 0.18
N ARG A 26 -17.89 6.22 -0.95
CA ARG A 26 -18.38 4.83 -1.01
C ARG A 26 -17.54 3.89 -0.14
N VAL A 27 -16.20 3.99 -0.16
CA VAL A 27 -15.31 3.14 0.68
C VAL A 27 -15.56 3.37 2.16
N HIS A 28 -15.77 4.60 2.59
CA HIS A 28 -15.88 4.88 4.01
C HIS A 28 -17.31 4.84 4.55
N ARG A 29 -18.34 5.02 3.71
CA ARG A 29 -19.72 5.22 4.17
C ARG A 29 -20.78 4.30 3.57
N ARG A 30 -20.51 3.52 2.51
CA ARG A 30 -21.49 2.53 2.01
C ARG A 30 -21.23 1.16 2.57
N LYS A 31 -22.30 0.46 2.94
CA LYS A 31 -22.33 -0.95 3.38
C LYS A 31 -22.24 -1.98 2.24
N ASP A 32 -22.17 -1.51 1.00
CA ASP A 32 -22.16 -2.36 -0.20
C ASP A 32 -20.76 -2.34 -0.85
N PRO A 33 -19.89 -3.29 -0.48
CA PRO A 33 -18.51 -3.34 -0.93
C PRO A 33 -18.37 -3.70 -2.42
N GLN A 34 -19.35 -4.39 -3.02
CA GLN A 34 -19.24 -4.86 -4.41
C GLN A 34 -19.17 -3.70 -5.41
N LYS A 35 -19.92 -2.63 -5.16
CA LYS A 35 -19.90 -1.40 -5.96
C LYS A 35 -18.57 -0.64 -5.92
N MET A 36 -17.65 -1.02 -5.04
CA MET A 36 -16.30 -0.46 -5.02
C MET A 36 -15.44 -1.01 -6.15
N TYR A 37 -15.57 -2.30 -6.48
CA TYR A 37 -14.78 -2.91 -7.54
C TYR A 37 -15.17 -2.39 -8.93
N GLU A 38 -16.43 -1.96 -9.12
CA GLU A 38 -16.88 -1.34 -10.37
C GLU A 38 -16.16 -0.02 -10.71
N VAL A 39 -15.80 0.74 -9.67
CA VAL A 39 -15.15 2.05 -9.82
C VAL A 39 -13.64 1.96 -9.71
N ALA A 40 -13.10 0.83 -9.24
CA ALA A 40 -11.68 0.56 -9.21
C ALA A 40 -11.10 0.56 -10.63
N ARG A 41 -9.92 1.16 -10.78
CA ARG A 41 -9.19 1.30 -12.04
C ARG A 41 -7.75 0.83 -11.82
N LEU A 42 -7.60 -0.46 -11.48
CA LEU A 42 -6.29 -1.10 -11.24
C LEU A 42 -5.32 -0.90 -12.41
N LYS A 43 -5.83 -0.87 -13.65
CA LYS A 43 -5.02 -0.59 -14.84
C LYS A 43 -4.30 0.77 -14.75
N ASN A 44 -4.94 1.80 -14.21
CA ASN A 44 -4.30 3.11 -14.05
C ASN A 44 -3.13 3.04 -13.06
N THR A 45 -3.24 2.23 -12.01
CA THR A 45 -2.12 1.98 -11.08
C THR A 45 -0.96 1.36 -11.84
N CYS A 46 -1.22 0.34 -12.67
CA CYS A 46 -0.19 -0.27 -13.50
C CYS A 46 0.41 0.68 -14.53
N ASP A 47 -0.38 1.53 -15.19
CA ASP A 47 0.11 2.52 -16.16
C ASP A 47 1.11 3.49 -15.48
N ILE A 48 0.86 3.88 -14.23
CA ILE A 48 1.78 4.71 -13.45
C ILE A 48 3.07 3.94 -13.14
N ILE A 49 2.97 2.68 -12.71
CA ILE A 49 4.12 1.82 -12.44
C ILE A 49 4.97 1.60 -13.70
N ASP A 50 4.33 1.40 -14.86
CA ASP A 50 5.02 1.23 -16.13
C ASP A 50 5.77 2.51 -16.52
N SER A 51 5.13 3.68 -16.35
CA SER A 51 5.73 4.97 -16.65
C SER A 51 6.93 5.30 -15.75
N SER A 52 6.89 4.90 -14.48
CA SER A 52 7.97 5.15 -13.53
C SER A 52 9.05 4.06 -13.54
N ASN A 53 8.77 2.91 -14.15
CA ASN A 53 9.62 1.72 -14.27
C ASN A 53 10.48 1.45 -13.02
N PRO A 54 9.87 1.20 -11.86
CA PRO A 54 10.61 0.88 -10.65
C PRO A 54 11.18 -0.54 -10.69
N ASP A 55 12.10 -0.84 -9.79
CA ASP A 55 12.54 -2.20 -9.48
C ASP A 55 11.76 -2.76 -8.28
N ILE A 56 11.38 -1.88 -7.35
CA ILE A 56 10.55 -2.17 -6.19
C ILE A 56 9.41 -1.15 -6.12
N VAL A 57 8.19 -1.63 -5.91
CA VAL A 57 6.99 -0.81 -5.73
C VAL A 57 6.36 -1.06 -4.38
N GLY A 58 5.93 0.01 -3.71
CA GLY A 58 5.04 -0.08 -2.57
C GLY A 58 3.70 0.55 -2.89
N LEU A 59 2.61 -0.14 -2.56
CA LEU A 59 1.25 0.39 -2.69
C LEU A 59 0.58 0.43 -1.32
N CYS A 60 0.07 1.58 -0.95
CA CYS A 60 -0.77 1.78 0.23
C CYS A 60 -2.24 1.84 -0.16
N GLU A 61 -3.14 1.55 0.78
CA GLU A 61 -4.59 1.56 0.56
C GLU A 61 -5.05 0.58 -0.54
N VAL A 62 -4.43 -0.60 -0.59
CA VAL A 62 -4.92 -1.72 -1.41
C VAL A 62 -6.19 -2.25 -0.76
N LEU A 63 -7.30 -2.25 -1.50
CA LEU A 63 -8.57 -2.74 -0.98
C LEU A 63 -8.59 -4.27 -0.98
N GLU A 64 -9.09 -4.86 0.10
CA GLU A 64 -9.42 -6.29 0.16
C GLU A 64 -10.16 -6.74 -1.11
N GLY A 65 -9.76 -7.87 -1.68
CA GLY A 65 -10.30 -8.43 -2.93
C GLY A 65 -9.58 -7.98 -4.20
N GLN A 66 -8.69 -6.98 -4.13
CA GLN A 66 -7.89 -6.54 -5.28
C GLN A 66 -6.56 -7.32 -5.45
N GLU A 67 -6.13 -8.06 -4.43
CA GLU A 67 -4.79 -8.62 -4.30
C GLU A 67 -4.44 -9.54 -5.45
N LYS A 68 -5.33 -10.49 -5.77
CA LYS A 68 -5.09 -11.46 -6.84
C LYS A 68 -4.92 -10.79 -8.20
N ILE A 69 -5.83 -9.86 -8.55
CA ILE A 69 -5.80 -9.17 -9.84
C ILE A 69 -4.54 -8.30 -9.94
N LEU A 70 -4.17 -7.62 -8.86
CA LEU A 70 -2.99 -6.77 -8.81
C LEU A 70 -1.70 -7.60 -8.91
N ALA A 71 -1.63 -8.74 -8.20
CA ALA A 71 -0.52 -9.68 -8.31
C ALA A 71 -0.38 -10.23 -9.73
N ASP A 72 -1.48 -10.64 -10.38
CA ASP A 72 -1.45 -11.15 -11.76
C ASP A 72 -0.96 -10.08 -12.75
N LEU A 73 -1.39 -8.82 -12.58
CA LEU A 73 -0.95 -7.71 -13.42
C LEU A 73 0.54 -7.40 -13.23
N LEU A 74 1.03 -7.45 -11.99
CA LEU A 74 2.43 -7.15 -11.67
C LEU A 74 3.37 -8.32 -11.97
N ALA A 75 2.91 -9.57 -11.86
CA ALA A 75 3.66 -10.75 -12.27
C ALA A 75 4.00 -10.71 -13.76
N ARG A 76 3.07 -10.26 -14.61
CA ARG A 76 3.32 -10.02 -16.05
C ARG A 76 4.39 -8.96 -16.33
N ARG A 77 4.74 -8.15 -15.33
CA ARG A 77 5.79 -7.12 -15.38
C ARG A 77 7.07 -7.56 -14.67
N GLY A 78 7.14 -8.83 -14.27
CA GLY A 78 8.30 -9.44 -13.61
C GLY A 78 8.39 -9.17 -12.11
N TYR A 79 7.28 -8.80 -11.44
CA TYR A 79 7.30 -8.56 -10.00
C TYR A 79 6.72 -9.72 -9.19
N ASN A 80 7.37 -10.02 -8.07
CA ASN A 80 6.84 -10.82 -6.98
C ASN A 80 6.15 -9.92 -5.95
N CYS A 81 4.93 -10.26 -5.54
CA CYS A 81 4.09 -9.40 -4.69
C CYS A 81 3.90 -9.97 -3.28
N PHE A 82 3.91 -9.08 -2.28
CA PHE A 82 3.80 -9.38 -0.86
C PHE A 82 2.77 -8.45 -0.22
N PHE A 83 1.78 -9.02 0.45
CA PHE A 83 0.67 -8.26 1.03
C PHE A 83 0.77 -8.19 2.56
N GLY A 84 0.87 -6.97 3.06
CA GLY A 84 0.75 -6.61 4.47
C GLY A 84 -0.69 -6.38 4.89
N GLN A 85 -0.99 -6.68 6.14
CA GLN A 85 -2.26 -6.27 6.72
C GLN A 85 -2.23 -4.78 7.07
N GLY A 86 -3.38 -4.14 6.94
CA GLY A 86 -3.60 -2.81 7.47
C GLY A 86 -4.95 -2.71 8.15
N HIS A 87 -5.59 -1.55 8.08
CA HIS A 87 -6.76 -1.27 8.89
C HIS A 87 -8.07 -1.72 8.26
N GLN A 88 -9.06 -1.92 9.13
CA GLN A 88 -10.42 -2.19 8.73
C GLN A 88 -11.23 -0.89 8.69
N THR A 89 -11.96 -0.63 7.60
CA THR A 89 -12.81 0.56 7.54
C THR A 89 -13.98 0.43 8.51
N LYS A 90 -14.39 1.55 9.12
CA LYS A 90 -15.48 1.56 10.10
C LYS A 90 -16.86 1.24 9.51
N GLY A 91 -17.09 1.58 8.23
CA GLY A 91 -18.43 1.56 7.62
C GLY A 91 -18.81 0.22 7.01
N ASN A 92 -17.89 -0.42 6.29
CA ASN A 92 -18.14 -1.69 5.58
C ASN A 92 -17.24 -2.83 6.01
N ARG A 93 -16.35 -2.60 6.98
CA ARG A 93 -15.47 -3.63 7.52
C ARG A 93 -14.49 -4.23 6.50
N LEU A 94 -14.28 -3.58 5.34
CA LEU A 94 -13.24 -3.98 4.39
C LEU A 94 -11.86 -3.68 4.96
N HIS A 95 -10.90 -4.54 4.65
CA HIS A 95 -9.50 -4.30 4.97
C HIS A 95 -8.81 -3.45 3.91
N LEU A 96 -7.95 -2.55 4.38
CA LEU A 96 -7.06 -1.72 3.59
C LEU A 96 -5.63 -2.12 3.91
N GLY A 97 -4.97 -2.78 2.97
CA GLY A 97 -3.64 -3.32 3.11
C GLY A 97 -2.54 -2.43 2.54
N VAL A 98 -1.32 -2.92 2.71
CA VAL A 98 -0.13 -2.42 2.03
C VAL A 98 0.45 -3.56 1.20
N MET A 99 1.00 -3.27 0.04
CA MET A 99 1.64 -4.25 -0.81
C MET A 99 3.07 -3.80 -1.13
N LEU A 100 4.02 -4.72 -1.11
CA LEU A 100 5.31 -4.57 -1.76
C LEU A 100 5.35 -5.47 -3.00
N ALA A 101 5.90 -4.97 -4.09
CA ALA A 101 6.23 -5.77 -5.24
C ALA A 101 7.68 -5.53 -5.66
N SER A 102 8.40 -6.56 -6.05
CA SER A 102 9.82 -6.47 -6.41
C SER A 102 10.18 -7.33 -7.60
N LYS A 103 11.06 -6.84 -8.47
CA LYS A 103 11.72 -7.64 -9.51
C LYS A 103 12.85 -8.52 -8.99
N PHE A 104 13.30 -8.29 -7.76
CA PHE A 104 14.28 -9.12 -7.06
C PHE A 104 13.59 -10.19 -6.22
N GLU A 105 14.32 -11.26 -5.90
CA GLU A 105 13.89 -12.25 -4.94
C GLU A 105 13.80 -11.62 -3.54
N LEU A 106 12.63 -11.73 -2.94
CA LEU A 106 12.33 -11.20 -1.62
C LEU A 106 11.76 -12.32 -0.74
N GLU A 107 12.19 -12.35 0.50
CA GLU A 107 11.59 -13.17 1.56
C GLU A 107 10.78 -12.28 2.49
N ARG A 108 9.55 -12.70 2.80
CA ARG A 108 8.75 -11.99 3.80
C ARG A 108 9.36 -12.22 5.18
N VAL A 109 9.59 -11.14 5.90
CA VAL A 109 10.03 -11.18 7.29
C VAL A 109 8.80 -11.08 8.19
N ASP A 110 8.80 -11.82 9.30
CA ASP A 110 7.74 -11.70 10.29
C ASP A 110 7.78 -10.29 10.91
N SER A 111 6.73 -9.53 10.65
CA SER A 111 6.50 -8.18 11.18
C SER A 111 6.55 -8.08 12.70
N GLN A 112 6.33 -9.17 13.46
CA GLN A 112 6.44 -9.17 14.93
C GLN A 112 7.88 -8.96 15.41
N THR A 113 8.86 -9.29 14.56
CA THR A 113 10.29 -9.16 14.88
C THR A 113 10.84 -7.76 14.63
N PHE A 114 10.08 -6.90 13.94
CA PHE A 114 10.51 -5.54 13.64
C PHE A 114 10.34 -4.62 14.86
N PRO A 115 11.39 -3.91 15.32
CA PRO A 115 11.38 -3.19 16.59
C PRO A 115 10.59 -1.88 16.50
N VAL A 116 9.27 -1.96 16.41
CA VAL A 116 8.39 -0.78 16.50
C VAL A 116 8.10 -0.49 17.97
N LYS A 117 8.76 0.53 18.53
CA LYS A 117 8.57 0.95 19.93
C LYS A 117 7.12 1.33 20.29
N ASN A 118 6.32 1.73 19.30
CA ASN A 118 4.93 2.11 19.45
C ASN A 118 4.05 1.24 18.55
N LYS A 119 2.95 0.67 19.07
CA LYS A 119 1.94 0.04 18.20
C LYS A 119 1.46 1.07 17.19
N MET A 120 1.57 0.77 15.90
CA MET A 120 0.95 1.56 14.84
C MET A 120 -0.57 1.53 15.02
N GLY A 121 -1.13 2.55 15.65
CA GLY A 121 -2.58 2.71 15.77
C GLY A 121 -3.18 3.35 14.52
N GLY A 122 -4.51 3.33 14.38
CA GLY A 122 -5.23 4.40 13.65
C GLY A 122 -5.46 4.26 12.15
N GLY A 123 -5.10 3.17 11.49
CA GLY A 123 -5.29 3.09 10.03
C GLY A 123 -4.10 2.54 9.25
N GLY A 124 -2.96 2.39 9.91
CA GLY A 124 -1.75 2.00 9.22
C GLY A 124 -1.75 0.55 8.73
N GLY A 125 -0.86 0.27 7.80
CA GLY A 125 -0.57 -1.09 7.35
C GLY A 125 0.93 -1.29 7.17
N PHE A 126 1.35 -2.56 7.19
CA PHE A 126 2.76 -2.90 7.25
C PHE A 126 3.08 -4.20 6.51
N VAL A 127 4.16 -4.17 5.73
CA VAL A 127 4.80 -5.33 5.14
C VAL A 127 6.30 -5.13 5.17
N HIS A 128 7.03 -6.19 5.50
CA HIS A 128 8.48 -6.20 5.55
C HIS A 128 8.98 -7.40 4.77
N CYS A 129 9.89 -7.12 3.84
CA CYS A 129 10.57 -8.11 3.06
C CYS A 129 12.07 -7.86 3.11
N LYS A 130 12.86 -8.92 3.06
CA LYS A 130 14.30 -8.88 2.87
C LYS A 130 14.62 -9.34 1.46
N ALA A 131 15.44 -8.58 0.73
CA ALA A 131 16.01 -9.09 -0.52
C ALA A 131 17.08 -10.11 -0.16
N THR A 132 17.05 -11.31 -0.72
CA THR A 132 18.01 -12.37 -0.36
C THR A 132 19.37 -12.14 -1.02
N ASP A 133 19.34 -11.68 -2.26
CA ASP A 133 20.53 -11.39 -3.08
C ASP A 133 21.19 -10.04 -2.76
N MET A 134 20.58 -9.26 -1.87
CA MET A 134 21.04 -7.93 -1.49
C MET A 134 20.95 -7.80 0.02
N ASP A 135 21.94 -7.22 0.69
CA ASP A 135 21.79 -6.88 2.12
C ASP A 135 20.87 -5.65 2.27
N LEU A 136 19.57 -5.85 2.01
CA LEU A 136 18.55 -4.81 1.92
C LEU A 136 17.22 -5.28 2.52
N ASP A 137 16.74 -4.51 3.48
CA ASP A 137 15.37 -4.58 3.98
C ASP A 137 14.48 -3.58 3.25
N VAL A 138 13.30 -4.05 2.85
CA VAL A 138 12.27 -3.26 2.18
C VAL A 138 11.03 -3.25 3.04
N LEU A 139 10.60 -2.05 3.41
CA LEU A 139 9.46 -1.86 4.29
C LEU A 139 8.38 -1.06 3.56
N GLY A 140 7.19 -1.65 3.46
CA GLY A 140 5.98 -0.97 3.05
C GLY A 140 5.22 -0.57 4.29
N VAL A 141 5.24 0.73 4.61
CA VAL A 141 4.57 1.28 5.78
C VAL A 141 3.57 2.32 5.33
N HIS A 142 2.31 2.15 5.74
CA HIS A 142 1.31 3.21 5.67
C HIS A 142 1.06 3.69 7.10
N LEU A 143 1.37 4.94 7.41
CA LEU A 143 1.17 5.49 8.75
C LEU A 143 -0.24 6.08 8.88
N SER A 144 -0.88 5.89 10.04
CA SER A 144 -2.14 6.57 10.32
C SER A 144 -1.93 8.06 10.58
N ASN A 145 -2.93 8.87 10.22
CA ASN A 145 -3.06 10.20 10.81
C ASN A 145 -3.36 10.05 12.31
N GLY A 146 -2.38 10.38 13.16
CA GLY A 146 -2.54 10.31 14.61
C GLY A 146 -3.77 11.09 15.10
N LYS A 147 -4.37 10.65 16.21
CA LYS A 147 -5.60 11.23 16.78
C LYS A 147 -5.47 12.70 17.26
N ASN A 148 -4.31 13.34 17.12
CA ASN A 148 -4.04 14.71 17.55
C ASN A 148 -3.29 15.52 16.47
N PRO A 149 -4.01 16.17 15.54
CA PRO A 149 -3.40 16.97 14.47
C PRO A 149 -2.76 18.30 14.94
N LYS A 150 -2.79 18.62 16.25
CA LYS A 150 -2.21 19.85 16.81
C LYS A 150 -0.69 19.87 16.89
N LYS A 151 -0.01 18.74 16.65
CA LYS A 151 1.45 18.67 16.46
C LYS A 151 1.77 18.45 14.98
N ARG A 152 1.36 19.40 14.12
CA ARG A 152 1.73 19.47 12.69
C ARG A 152 3.19 19.90 12.54
N GLY A 153 4.10 19.07 13.04
CA GLY A 153 5.53 19.20 12.85
C GLY A 153 6.16 17.88 12.40
N ASP A 154 5.60 16.75 12.83
CA ASP A 154 6.22 15.45 12.60
C ASP A 154 5.26 14.49 11.89
N LEU A 155 5.71 14.01 10.73
CA LEU A 155 5.20 12.87 9.97
C LEU A 155 3.92 13.11 9.15
N CYS A 156 4.08 13.85 8.04
CA CYS A 156 3.41 13.46 6.81
C CYS A 156 3.98 12.11 6.37
N SER A 157 3.12 11.11 6.16
CA SER A 157 3.34 9.86 5.41
C SER A 157 4.81 9.54 5.08
N ALA A 158 5.52 8.91 6.02
CA ALA A 158 6.82 8.33 5.73
C ALA A 158 6.60 6.96 5.07
N ASP A 159 6.37 6.97 3.76
CA ASP A 159 6.52 5.79 2.92
C ASP A 159 8.03 5.70 2.60
N GLY A 160 8.77 4.75 3.17
CA GLY A 160 10.24 4.79 3.12
C GLY A 160 10.93 3.43 3.18
N ILE A 161 12.01 3.30 2.40
CA ILE A 161 13.00 2.23 2.52
C ILE A 161 13.99 2.60 3.61
N PHE A 162 14.23 1.67 4.53
CA PHE A 162 15.31 1.79 5.50
C PHE A 162 16.44 0.86 5.08
N LYS A 163 17.54 1.43 4.60
CA LYS A 163 18.79 0.69 4.43
C LYS A 163 19.44 0.57 5.81
N ARG A 164 19.70 -0.64 6.28
CA ARG A 164 20.58 -0.84 7.43
C ARG A 164 22.00 -0.48 6.99
N LEU A 165 22.57 0.58 7.56
CA LEU A 165 24.01 0.82 7.47
C LEU A 165 24.63 -0.08 8.55
N CYS A 166 25.24 -1.18 8.11
CA CYS A 166 26.20 -1.93 8.91
C CYS A 166 27.51 -1.14 8.99
#